data_AF-A0A9D7WYQ1-F1
#
_entry.id   AF-A0A9D7WYQ1-F1
#
_cell.length_a   1.000
_cell.length_b   1.000
_cell.length_c   1.000
_cell.angle_alpha   90.00
_cell.angle_beta   90.00
_cell.angle_gamma   90.00
#
_symmetry.space_group_name_H-M   'P 1'
#
loop_
_entity.id
_entity.type
_entity.pdbx_description
1 polymer ?
#
loop_
_entity_poly.entity_id
_entity_poly.type
_entity_poly.pdbx_seq_one_letter_code
_entity_poly.pdbx_strand_id
1 'polypeptide(L)'
;MEEINYQDDNQFFSGHVACAGCVEALSLRVILNTVGPDAVAVVPPSCTAVICGGYPFSSVKIPVFHTTLESGAASASGVKRAL
;
A
#
# COMPACT_ATOMS: atom_id res chain seq x y z
N MET A 1 -18.28 -17.19 5.68
CA MET A 1 -17.55 -16.00 6.13
C MET A 1 -16.36 -16.54 6.88
N GLU A 2 -15.18 -16.51 6.25
CA GLU A 2 -13.95 -17.02 6.84
C GLU A 2 -13.40 -15.95 7.78
N GLU A 3 -13.05 -16.33 9.00
CA GLU A 3 -12.45 -15.41 9.98
C GLU A 3 -11.01 -15.15 9.59
N ILE A 4 -10.69 -13.91 9.22
CA ILE A 4 -9.30 -13.50 8.99
C ILE A 4 -8.59 -13.40 10.35
N ASN A 5 -7.57 -14.23 10.57
CA ASN A 5 -6.70 -14.08 11.74
C ASN A 5 -5.85 -12.82 11.54
N TYR A 6 -6.31 -11.70 12.08
CA TYR A 6 -5.64 -10.42 11.93
C TYR A 6 -4.54 -10.25 12.98
N GLN A 7 -3.30 -10.22 12.53
CA GLN A 7 -2.15 -9.80 13.33
C GLN A 7 -1.65 -8.45 12.83
N ASP A 8 -1.34 -7.54 13.76
CA ASP A 8 -0.90 -6.19 13.42
C ASP A 8 0.63 -6.10 13.42
N ASP A 9 1.26 -6.42 12.29
CA ASP A 9 2.72 -6.36 12.12
C ASP A 9 3.25 -4.93 11.84
N ASN A 10 2.37 -3.94 11.99
CA ASN A 10 2.67 -2.52 11.78
C ASN A 10 3.29 -2.27 10.38
N GLN A 11 2.77 -2.92 9.33
CA GLN A 11 3.20 -2.69 7.94
C GLN A 11 2.71 -1.34 7.38
N PHE A 12 1.68 -0.78 8.00
CA PHE A 12 1.14 0.55 7.75
C PHE A 12 1.22 1.39 9.02
N PHE A 13 1.99 2.48 8.97
CA PHE A 13 2.23 3.37 10.10
C PHE A 13 1.05 4.31 10.34
N SER A 14 0.81 4.67 11.61
CA SER A 14 -0.22 5.66 11.98
C SER A 14 0.05 7.08 11.48
N GLY A 15 1.30 7.39 11.08
CA GLY A 15 1.71 8.68 10.51
C GLY A 15 1.38 8.82 9.03
N HIS A 16 0.09 8.77 8.67
CA HIS A 16 -0.39 8.95 7.30
C HIS A 16 -1.32 10.18 7.19
N VAL A 17 -1.50 10.69 5.98
CA VAL A 17 -2.27 11.92 5.69
C VAL A 17 -3.71 11.64 5.25
N ALA A 18 -4.27 10.49 5.65
CA ALA A 18 -5.64 10.13 5.27
C ALA A 18 -6.66 10.89 6.12
N CYS A 19 -7.85 11.10 5.59
CA CYS A 19 -8.96 11.67 6.34
C CYS A 19 -9.33 10.83 7.57
N ALA A 20 -9.88 11.47 8.60
CA ALA A 20 -10.41 10.77 9.76
C ALA A 20 -11.52 9.78 9.33
N GLY A 21 -11.36 8.50 9.68
CA GLY A 21 -12.29 7.44 9.27
C GLY A 21 -12.15 6.98 7.81
N CYS A 22 -11.02 7.27 7.15
CA CYS A 22 -10.78 6.81 5.78
C CYS A 22 -10.79 5.27 5.70
N VAL A 23 -11.74 4.73 4.93
CA VAL A 23 -11.85 3.28 4.70
C VAL A 23 -10.63 2.74 3.95
N GLU A 24 -10.06 3.51 3.02
CA GLU A 24 -8.91 3.07 2.23
C GLU A 24 -7.66 2.87 3.09
N ALA A 25 -7.39 3.78 4.03
CA ALA A 25 -6.29 3.62 4.98
C ALA A 25 -6.48 2.39 5.88
N LEU A 26 -7.72 2.13 6.32
CA LEU A 26 -8.04 0.93 7.10
C LEU A 26 -7.84 -0.34 6.28
N SER A 27 -8.30 -0.35 5.03
CA SER A 27 -8.11 -1.47 4.10
C SER A 27 -6.63 -1.72 3.82
N LEU A 28 -5.83 -0.67 3.60
CA LEU A 28 -4.38 -0.79 3.41
C LEU A 28 -3.70 -1.41 4.63
N ARG A 29 -4.06 -0.99 5.84
CA ARG A 29 -3.53 -1.61 7.07
C ARG A 29 -3.78 -3.12 7.10
N VAL A 30 -5.01 -3.54 6.80
CA VAL A 30 -5.39 -4.95 6.81
C VAL A 30 -4.67 -5.72 5.71
N ILE A 31 -4.68 -5.21 4.48
CA ILE A 31 -4.05 -5.86 3.33
C ILE A 31 -2.54 -5.99 3.55
N LEU A 32 -1.86 -4.92 3.96
CA LEU A 32 -0.41 -4.92 4.13
C LEU A 32 0.06 -5.84 5.25
N ASN A 33 -0.66 -5.88 6.38
CA ASN A 33 -0.37 -6.82 7.44
C ASN A 33 -0.65 -8.28 7.02
N THR A 34 -1.64 -8.52 6.16
CA THR A 34 -1.96 -9.88 5.67
C THR A 34 -0.97 -10.37 4.63
N VAL A 35 -0.52 -9.48 3.72
CA VAL A 35 0.46 -9.78 2.68
C VAL A 35 1.86 -9.96 3.28
N GLY A 36 2.17 -9.19 4.33
CA GLY A 36 3.46 -9.25 5.02
C GLY A 36 4.55 -8.40 4.35
N PRO A 37 5.80 -8.51 4.85
CA PRO A 37 6.90 -7.63 4.46
C PRO A 37 7.50 -7.93 3.08
N ASP A 38 7.28 -9.13 2.53
CA ASP A 38 7.82 -9.55 1.22
C ASP A 38 6.85 -9.18 0.09
N ALA A 39 6.66 -7.87 -0.11
CA ALA A 39 5.76 -7.35 -1.12
C ALA A 39 6.21 -6.00 -1.67
N VAL A 40 5.70 -5.68 -2.86
CA VAL A 40 5.90 -4.39 -3.53
C VAL A 40 4.53 -3.84 -3.91
N ALA A 41 4.27 -2.57 -3.57
CA ALA A 41 3.05 -1.89 -3.97
C ALA A 41 3.27 -1.08 -5.25
N VAL A 42 2.46 -1.30 -6.27
CA VAL A 42 2.40 -0.42 -7.46
C VAL A 42 1.18 0.47 -7.33
N VAL A 43 1.41 1.77 -7.16
CA VAL A 43 0.38 2.73 -6.79
C VAL A 43 0.22 3.78 -7.89
N PRO A 44 -0.85 3.71 -8.69
CA PRO A 44 -1.21 4.78 -9.62
C PRO A 44 -1.74 6.02 -8.85
N PRO A 45 -1.88 7.19 -9.51
CA PRO A 45 -2.40 8.41 -8.89
C PRO A 45 -3.80 8.15 -8.32
N SER A 46 -3.92 8.23 -7.00
CA SER A 46 -5.10 7.83 -6.22
C SER A 46 -4.99 8.39 -4.80
N CYS A 47 -6.02 8.21 -3.97
CA CYS A 47 -5.92 8.51 -2.54
C CYS A 47 -4.75 7.75 -1.90
N THR A 48 -4.55 6.48 -2.26
CA THR A 48 -3.45 5.63 -1.77
C THR A 48 -2.10 6.26 -2.08
N ALA A 49 -1.92 6.90 -3.24
CA ALA A 49 -0.66 7.57 -3.58
C ALA A 49 -0.29 8.65 -2.57
N VAL A 50 -1.28 9.38 -2.05
CA VAL A 50 -1.06 10.43 -1.04
C VAL A 50 -0.95 9.82 0.35
N ILE A 51 -1.76 8.79 0.66
CA ILE A 51 -1.76 8.09 1.94
C ILE A 51 -0.43 7.38 2.21
N CYS A 52 0.22 6.81 1.18
CA CYS A 52 1.54 6.19 1.29
C CYS A 52 2.63 7.19 1.69
N GLY A 53 2.38 8.50 1.63
CA GLY A 53 3.32 9.54 2.01
C GLY A 53 4.11 10.08 0.82
N GLY A 54 4.41 11.38 0.86
CA GLY A 54 5.26 12.04 -0.12
C GLY A 54 6.74 11.92 0.29
N TYR A 55 7.62 11.85 -0.70
CA TYR A 55 9.07 11.85 -0.49
C TYR A 55 9.50 13.02 0.42
N PRO A 56 10.35 12.81 1.45
CA PRO A 56 11.11 11.59 1.77
C PRO A 56 10.43 10.63 2.77
N PHE A 57 9.16 10.83 3.08
CA PHE A 57 8.43 10.03 4.08
C PHE A 57 7.63 8.91 3.43
N SER A 58 7.47 7.80 4.14
CA SER A 58 6.57 6.70 3.75
C SER A 58 5.75 6.26 4.95
N SER A 59 4.45 6.10 4.75
CA SER A 59 3.52 5.55 5.74
C SER A 59 3.39 4.02 5.63
N VAL A 60 4.05 3.40 4.64
CA VAL A 60 4.13 1.93 4.49
C VAL A 60 5.57 1.44 4.63
N LYS A 61 5.74 0.24 5.17
CA LYS A 61 7.07 -0.40 5.32
C LYS A 61 7.60 -1.03 4.03
N ILE A 62 6.71 -1.46 3.14
CA ILE A 62 7.08 -2.09 1.88
C ILE A 62 7.49 -1.05 0.84
N PRO A 63 8.34 -1.41 -0.15
CA PRO A 63 8.63 -0.54 -1.28
C PRO A 63 7.38 -0.19 -2.08
N VAL A 64 7.26 1.09 -2.44
CA VAL A 64 6.16 1.63 -3.26
C VAL A 64 6.70 2.17 -4.58
N PHE A 65 6.12 1.72 -5.69
CA PHE A 65 6.37 2.24 -7.02
C PHE A 65 5.18 3.09 -7.47
N HIS A 66 5.36 4.41 -7.46
CA HIS A 66 4.37 5.33 -8.03
C HIS A 66 4.47 5.32 -9.55
N THR A 67 3.34 5.09 -10.20
CA THR A 67 3.25 5.01 -11.67
C THR A 67 2.19 5.98 -12.21
N THR A 68 2.00 6.03 -13.53
CA THR A 68 0.95 6.84 -14.15
C THR A 68 -0.41 6.14 -14.07
N LEU A 69 -1.50 6.90 -14.17
CA LEU A 69 -2.86 6.39 -13.96
C LEU A 69 -3.20 5.25 -14.91
N GLU A 70 -2.85 5.39 -16.19
CA GLU A 70 -3.11 4.39 -17.23
C GLU A 70 -2.17 3.18 -17.18
N SER A 71 -1.04 3.26 -16.48
CA SER A 71 0.01 2.23 -16.55
C SER A 71 0.09 1.31 -15.33
N GLY A 72 -0.82 1.41 -14.36
CA GLY A 72 -0.84 0.60 -13.13
C GLY A 72 -0.57 -0.90 -13.33
N ALA A 73 -1.40 -1.57 -14.14
CA ALA A 73 -1.27 -3.00 -14.39
C ALA A 73 0.00 -3.36 -15.20
N ALA A 74 0.36 -2.51 -16.18
CA ALA A 74 1.56 -2.71 -16.99
C ALA A 74 2.82 -2.65 -16.11
N SER A 75 2.93 -1.63 -15.24
CA SER A 75 4.03 -1.49 -14.29
C SER A 75 4.09 -2.66 -13.30
N ALA A 76 2.96 -3.08 -12.74
CA ALA A 76 2.91 -4.24 -11.84
C ALA A 76 3.38 -5.53 -12.52
N SER A 77 2.96 -5.78 -13.76
CA SER A 77 3.42 -6.94 -14.52
C SER A 77 4.91 -6.87 -14.87
N GLY A 78 5.44 -5.67 -15.10
CA GLY A 78 6.88 -5.43 -15.30
C GLY A 78 7.69 -5.73 -14.04
N VAL A 79 7.27 -5.22 -12.88
CA VAL A 79 7.89 -5.51 -11.58
C VAL A 79 7.89 -7.01 -11.31
N LYS A 80 6.76 -7.69 -11.50
CA LYS A 80 6.65 -9.15 -11.31
C LYS A 80 7.59 -9.94 -12.22
N ARG A 81 7.87 -9.46 -13.44
CA ARG A 81 8.79 -10.15 -14.37
C ARG A 81 10.26 -9.90 -14.05
N ALA A 82 10.57 -8.83 -13.32
CA ALA A 82 11.93 -8.44 -12.99
C ALA A 82 12.46 -9.10 -11.70
N LEU A 83 11.56 -9.57 -10.84
CA LEU A 83 11.83 -10.28 -9.59
C LEU A 83 11.63 -11.78 -9.78
#